data_AF-A0A9Q4DLK1-F1
#
_entry.id   AF-A0A9Q4DLK1-F1
#
_cell.length_a   1.000
_cell.length_b   1.000
_cell.length_c   1.000
_cell.angle_alpha   90.00
_cell.angle_beta   90.00
_cell.angle_gamma   90.00
#
_symmetry.space_group_name_H-M   'P 1'
#
loop_
_entity.id
_entity.type
_entity.pdbx_description
1 polymer ?
#
loop_
_entity_poly.entity_id
_entity_poly.type
_entity_poly.pdbx_seq_one_letter_code
_entity_poly.pdbx_strand_id
1 'polypeptide(L)'
;INQFLAARTNDRDDAWGGSPARRMHFAVEVVRRSRELVGPDFPIVYRISLLDLVEGGQTWEETAELALHLQAAGVTVFNTGIGWHEARVPTIIT
;
A
#
# COMPACT_ATOMS: atom_id res chain seq x y z
N ILE A 1 -0.12 4.17 6.49
CA ILE A 1 -0.37 4.00 5.04
C ILE A 1 -1.29 2.80 4.78
N ASN A 2 -0.91 1.59 5.19
CA ASN A 2 -1.69 0.38 4.87
C ASN A 2 -3.14 0.39 5.42
N GLN A 3 -3.42 1.06 6.55
CA GLN A 3 -4.79 1.27 7.02
C GLN A 3 -5.69 2.06 6.05
N PHE A 4 -5.13 2.90 5.16
CA PHE A 4 -5.92 3.53 4.10
C PHE A 4 -6.26 2.56 2.97
N LEU A 5 -5.41 1.56 2.73
CA LEU A 5 -5.53 0.64 1.60
C LEU A 5 -6.56 -0.47 1.84
N ALA A 6 -6.61 -1.00 3.07
CA ALA A 6 -7.51 -2.09 3.43
C ALA A 6 -8.93 -1.57 3.73
N ALA A 7 -9.94 -2.24 3.15
CA ALA A 7 -11.35 -1.96 3.44
C ALA A 7 -11.68 -2.19 4.93
N ARG A 8 -10.95 -3.09 5.60
CA ARG A 8 -11.06 -3.40 7.04
C ARG A 8 -11.02 -2.17 7.94
N THR A 9 -10.22 -1.16 7.57
CA THR A 9 -9.90 -0.03 8.45
C THR A 9 -10.22 1.33 7.83
N ASN A 10 -10.62 1.37 6.56
CA ASN A 10 -10.94 2.61 5.87
C ASN A 10 -12.43 2.65 5.49
N ASP A 11 -13.23 3.09 6.45
CA ASP A 11 -14.68 3.28 6.31
C ASP A 11 -15.05 4.67 5.76
N ARG A 12 -14.10 5.41 5.17
CA ARG A 12 -14.35 6.75 4.64
C ARG A 12 -15.17 6.67 3.36
N ASP A 13 -16.01 7.68 3.13
CA ASP A 13 -16.83 7.84 1.92
C ASP A 13 -16.33 8.95 0.98
N ASP A 14 -15.27 9.66 1.39
CA ASP A 14 -14.67 10.75 0.65
C ASP A 14 -13.70 10.29 -0.46
N ALA A 15 -12.86 11.21 -0.94
CA ALA A 15 -11.88 10.92 -2.00
C ALA A 15 -10.79 9.91 -1.57
N TRP A 16 -10.65 9.59 -0.29
CA TRP A 16 -9.59 8.74 0.24
C TRP A 16 -10.09 7.37 0.71
N GLY A 17 -11.37 7.05 0.48
CA GLY A 17 -11.98 5.79 0.91
C GLY A 17 -13.11 5.30 0.01
N GLY A 18 -13.75 4.22 0.44
CA GLY A 18 -14.78 3.52 -0.32
C GLY A 18 -14.16 2.59 -1.34
N SER A 19 -14.02 3.02 -2.59
CA SER A 19 -13.51 2.16 -3.66
C SER A 19 -12.00 1.89 -3.51
N PRO A 20 -11.50 0.74 -4.00
CA PRO A 20 -10.06 0.41 -3.94
C PRO A 20 -9.17 1.51 -4.54
N ALA A 21 -9.55 2.03 -5.71
CA ALA A 21 -8.84 3.14 -6.36
C ALA A 21 -8.72 4.40 -5.46
N ARG A 22 -9.78 4.76 -4.72
CA ARG A 22 -9.77 5.91 -3.80
C ARG A 22 -8.91 5.64 -2.56
N ARG A 23 -8.96 4.42 -2.04
CA ARG A 23 -8.12 3.96 -0.92
C ARG A 23 -6.62 4.04 -1.24
N MET A 24 -6.24 3.81 -2.51
CA MET A 24 -4.85 3.93 -2.97
C MET A 24 -4.33 5.37 -3.03
N HIS A 25 -5.19 6.38 -3.15
CA HIS A 25 -4.78 7.78 -3.33
C HIS A 25 -3.79 8.24 -2.27
N PHE A 26 -4.00 7.87 -1.00
CA PHE A 26 -3.10 8.28 0.07
C PHE A 26 -1.68 7.74 -0.12
N ALA A 27 -1.52 6.46 -0.46
CA ALA A 27 -0.21 5.86 -0.68
C ALA A 27 0.49 6.46 -1.90
N VAL A 28 -0.25 6.65 -3.00
CA VAL A 28 0.26 7.21 -4.26
C VAL A 28 0.71 8.66 -4.08
N GLU A 29 -0.09 9.49 -3.40
CA GLU A 29 0.23 10.89 -3.14
C GLU A 29 1.46 11.04 -2.25
N VAL A 30 1.63 10.17 -1.23
CA VAL A 30 2.83 10.16 -0.39
C VAL A 30 4.08 9.92 -1.25
N VAL A 31 4.07 8.93 -2.15
CA VAL A 31 5.20 8.67 -3.05
C VAL A 31 5.43 9.83 -4.00
N ARG A 32 4.37 10.32 -4.67
CA ARG A 32 4.48 11.41 -5.65
C ARG A 32 5.09 12.66 -5.02
N ARG A 33 4.59 13.08 -3.85
CA ARG A 33 5.11 14.23 -3.10
C ARG A 33 6.54 14.01 -2.62
N SER A 34 6.87 12.78 -2.19
CA SER A 34 8.24 12.45 -1.80
C SER A 34 9.18 12.59 -3.00
N ARG A 35 8.82 12.03 -4.16
CA ARG A 35 9.57 12.13 -5.42
C ARG A 35 9.77 13.58 -5.87
N GLU A 36 8.75 14.42 -5.76
CA GLU A 36 8.85 15.87 -6.05
C GLU A 36 9.90 16.58 -5.18
N LEU A 37 10.01 16.19 -3.90
CA LEU A 37 10.91 16.83 -2.95
C LEU A 37 12.36 16.35 -3.09
N VAL A 38 12.57 15.05 -3.33
CA VAL A 38 13.91 14.45 -3.35
C VAL A 38 14.57 14.46 -4.74
N GLY A 39 13.81 14.78 -5.79
CA GLY A 39 14.29 14.76 -7.18
C GLY A 39 14.35 13.34 -7.78
N PRO A 40 14.69 13.20 -9.07
CA PRO A 40 14.59 11.94 -9.81
C PRO A 40 15.61 10.87 -9.40
N ASP A 41 16.80 11.27 -8.92
CA ASP A 41 17.92 10.34 -8.70
C ASP A 41 17.92 9.71 -7.30
N PHE A 42 17.09 10.21 -6.38
CA PHE A 42 17.04 9.68 -5.03
C PHE A 42 16.23 8.37 -4.99
N PRO A 43 16.75 7.25 -4.44
CA PRO A 43 16.00 6.00 -4.38
C PRO A 43 14.83 6.09 -3.39
N ILE A 44 13.64 5.67 -3.81
CA ILE A 44 12.47 5.54 -2.94
C ILE A 44 12.12 4.06 -2.79
N VAL A 45 12.19 3.57 -1.55
CA VAL A 45 11.75 2.22 -1.20
C VAL A 45 10.33 2.30 -0.64
N TYR A 46 9.40 1.55 -1.21
CA TYR A 46 8.06 1.38 -0.65
C TYR A 46 7.89 -0.04 -0.13
N ARG A 47 7.53 -0.16 1.15
CA ARG A 47 7.19 -1.45 1.75
C ARG A 47 5.74 -1.80 1.46
N ILE A 48 5.52 -2.62 0.43
CA ILE A 48 4.20 -3.05 0.01
C ILE A 48 3.75 -4.27 0.80
N SER A 49 2.55 -4.22 1.38
CA SER A 49 1.92 -5.40 1.95
C SER A 49 1.45 -6.28 0.80
N LEU A 50 2.13 -7.40 0.58
CA LEU A 50 1.82 -8.31 -0.52
C LEU A 50 0.67 -9.26 -0.16
N LEU A 51 0.46 -9.44 1.14
CA LEU A 51 -0.59 -10.28 1.69
C LEU A 51 -0.91 -9.81 3.12
N ASP A 52 -2.12 -9.30 3.34
CA ASP A 52 -2.50 -8.70 4.63
C ASP A 52 -2.82 -9.74 5.73
N LEU A 53 -3.28 -10.95 5.36
CA LEU A 53 -3.63 -12.05 6.28
C LEU A 53 -4.68 -11.69 7.36
N VAL A 54 -5.54 -10.71 7.07
CA VAL A 54 -6.70 -10.31 7.89
C VAL A 54 -7.95 -10.19 7.01
N GLU A 55 -9.12 -10.39 7.61
CA GLU A 55 -10.40 -10.16 6.94
C GLU A 55 -10.55 -8.68 6.55
N GLY A 56 -10.96 -8.41 5.32
CA GLY A 56 -11.08 -7.05 4.77
C GLY A 56 -9.73 -6.42 4.41
N GLY A 57 -8.64 -7.20 4.39
CA GLY A 57 -7.37 -6.80 3.78
C GLY A 57 -7.48 -6.64 2.26
N GLN A 58 -6.39 -6.19 1.64
CA GLN A 58 -6.32 -6.03 0.18
C GLN A 58 -6.39 -7.38 -0.54
N THR A 59 -7.02 -7.39 -1.71
CA THR A 59 -6.94 -8.53 -2.63
C THR A 59 -5.60 -8.52 -3.40
N TRP A 60 -5.32 -9.62 -4.11
CA TRP A 60 -4.15 -9.68 -4.98
C TRP A 60 -4.25 -8.66 -6.12
N GLU A 61 -5.43 -8.52 -6.72
CA GLU A 61 -5.70 -7.57 -7.80
C GLU A 61 -5.47 -6.12 -7.34
N GLU A 62 -6.00 -5.77 -6.16
CA GLU A 62 -5.77 -4.46 -5.54
C GLU A 62 -4.27 -4.22 -5.26
N THR A 63 -3.56 -5.24 -4.78
CA THR A 63 -2.11 -5.16 -4.50
C THR A 63 -1.31 -4.96 -5.79
N ALA A 64 -1.64 -5.68 -6.86
CA ALA A 64 -0.98 -5.56 -8.16
C ALA A 64 -1.25 -4.19 -8.81
N GLU A 65 -2.49 -3.72 -8.75
CA GLU A 65 -2.88 -2.38 -9.23
C GLU A 65 -2.14 -1.28 -8.45
N LEU A 66 -2.09 -1.39 -7.11
CA LEU A 66 -1.33 -0.47 -6.26
C LEU A 66 0.15 -0.42 -6.66
N ALA A 67 0.78 -1.57 -6.91
CA ALA A 67 2.19 -1.63 -7.31
C ALA A 67 2.45 -0.84 -8.61
N LEU A 68 1.56 -0.97 -9.60
CA LEU A 68 1.65 -0.21 -10.86
C LEU A 68 1.53 1.30 -10.61
N HIS A 69 0.56 1.73 -9.80
CA HIS A 69 0.40 3.15 -9.46
C HIS A 69 1.58 3.72 -8.67
N LEU A 70 2.13 2.96 -7.73
CA LEU A 70 3.31 3.37 -6.96
C LEU A 70 4.58 3.43 -7.83
N GLN A 71 4.75 2.49 -8.76
CA GLN A 71 5.83 2.55 -9.75
C GLN A 71 5.70 3.82 -10.60
N ALA A 72 4.51 4.11 -11.13
CA ALA A 72 4.26 5.32 -11.91
C ALA A 72 4.48 6.61 -11.09
N ALA A 73 4.21 6.59 -9.78
CA ALA A 73 4.45 7.71 -8.88
C ALA A 73 5.94 7.92 -8.53
N GLY A 74 6.81 6.95 -8.83
CA GLY A 74 8.26 7.07 -8.67
C GLY A 74 8.89 6.21 -7.59
N VAL A 75 8.24 5.10 -7.17
CA VAL A 75 8.92 4.06 -6.38
C VAL A 75 10.06 3.44 -7.19
N THR A 76 11.23 3.29 -6.56
CA THR A 76 12.41 2.65 -7.16
C THR A 76 12.47 1.17 -6.82
N VAL A 77 12.15 0.81 -5.57
CA VAL A 77 12.23 -0.58 -5.08
C VAL A 77 11.01 -0.91 -4.23
N PHE A 78 10.45 -2.09 -4.46
CA PHE A 78 9.46 -2.68 -3.56
C PHE A 78 10.13 -3.59 -2.55
N ASN A 79 9.93 -3.28 -1.26
CA ASN A 79 10.18 -4.20 -0.18
C ASN A 79 8.87 -4.91 0.18
N THR A 80 8.87 -6.23 0.29
CA THR A 80 7.64 -6.98 0.54
C THR A 80 7.39 -7.15 2.04
N GLY A 81 6.16 -6.87 2.47
CA GLY A 81 5.64 -7.14 3.81
C GLY A 81 4.55 -8.21 3.74
N ILE A 82 4.53 -9.09 4.74
CA ILE A 82 3.56 -10.20 4.82
C ILE A 82 2.91 -10.16 6.19
N GLY A 83 1.59 -10.10 6.20
CA GLY A 83 0.76 -10.13 7.40
C GLY A 83 0.68 -8.80 8.15
N TRP A 84 -0.43 -8.64 8.86
CA TRP A 84 -0.59 -7.63 9.90
C TRP A 84 -0.19 -8.19 11.25
N HIS A 85 0.04 -7.31 12.23
CA HIS A 85 0.20 -7.74 13.63
C HIS A 85 -1.04 -8.44 14.19
N GLU A 86 -2.22 -8.19 13.62
CA GLU A 86 -3.48 -8.85 13.96
C GLU A 86 -3.72 -10.16 13.19
N ALA A 87 -2.82 -10.52 12.27
CA ALA A 87 -2.94 -11.76 11.50
C ALA A 87 -2.76 -12.96 12.43
N ARG A 88 -3.68 -13.92 12.34
CA ARG A 88 -3.62 -15.18 13.10
C ARG A 88 -2.78 -16.26 12.40
N VAL A 89 -2.39 -16.00 11.16
CA VAL A 89 -1.54 -16.89 10.36
C VAL A 89 -0.08 -16.58 10.71
N PRO A 90 0.69 -17.56 11.25
CA PRO A 90 2.09 -17.36 11.55
C PRO A 90 2.89 -17.06 10.27
N THR A 91 3.67 -15.98 10.27
CA THR A 91 4.54 -15.58 9.14
C THR A 91 6.01 -15.87 9.39
N ILE A 92 6.38 -16.22 10.62
CA ILE A 92 7.70 -16.71 11.02
C ILE A 92 7.47 -18.00 11.78
N ILE A 93 8.13 -19.07 11.33
CA ILE A 93 8.18 -20.35 12.03
C ILE A 93 9.60 -20.47 12.58
N THR A 94 9.73 -20.56 13.90
CA THR A 94 11.00 -20.87 14.60
C THR A 94 11.11 -22.36 14.84
#